data_AF-A0A7X9SBS4-F1
#
_entry.id   AF-A0A7X9SBS4-F1
#
_cell.length_a   1.000
_cell.length_b   1.000
_cell.length_c   1.000
_cell.angle_alpha   90.00
_cell.angle_beta   90.00
_cell.angle_gamma   90.00
#
_symmetry.space_group_name_H-M   'P 1'
#
loop_
_entity.id
_entity.type
_entity.pdbx_description
1 polymer ?
#
loop_
_entity_poly.entity_id
_entity_poly.type
_entity_poly.pdbx_seq_one_letter_code
_entity_poly.pdbx_strand_id
1 'polypeptide(L)'
;MAFKRKYKFSIIDHLYYAGHIRRIHNRWFMPLEAVCFFVFGFFPPFLFLIFLAEALPMWLSMVLFVGSFWGEVELYSRIEKKHFTKAREQAYYRRYPERKDKNYFWLQLLLPLGLWLIDLCVVFWLFTWYH
;
A
#
# COMPACT_ATOMS: atom_id res chain seq x y z
N MET A 1 -5.23 -23.80 29.77
CA MET A 1 -4.05 -22.93 29.52
C MET A 1 -4.19 -22.30 28.16
N ALA A 2 -4.37 -20.97 28.07
CA ALA A 2 -4.48 -20.30 26.77
C ALA A 2 -3.11 -20.30 26.08
N PHE A 3 -3.01 -20.96 24.93
CA PHE A 3 -1.80 -20.97 24.11
C PHE A 3 -1.47 -19.52 23.70
N LYS A 4 -0.44 -18.94 24.33
CA LYS A 4 0.01 -17.58 24.04
C LYS A 4 0.66 -17.60 22.66
N ARG A 5 -0.08 -17.24 21.60
CA ARG A 5 0.45 -17.17 20.23
C ARG A 5 1.67 -16.24 20.21
N LYS A 6 2.84 -16.79 19.86
CA LYS A 6 4.06 -16.01 19.64
C LYS A 6 3.95 -15.37 18.25
N TYR A 7 3.69 -14.07 18.21
CA TYR A 7 3.74 -13.32 16.96
C TYR A 7 5.20 -12.94 16.63
N LYS A 8 5.61 -13.17 15.38
CA LYS A 8 6.84 -12.65 14.80
C LYS A 8 6.46 -11.38 14.03
N PHE A 9 6.92 -10.23 14.51
CA PHE A 9 6.64 -8.95 13.88
C PHE A 9 7.64 -8.68 12.75
N SER A 10 7.13 -8.37 11.57
CA SER A 10 7.91 -8.00 10.39
C SER A 10 7.86 -6.49 10.15
N ILE A 11 8.67 -5.97 9.22
CA ILE A 11 8.67 -4.56 8.80
C ILE A 11 7.27 -4.12 8.33
N ILE A 12 6.52 -5.02 7.69
CA ILE A 12 5.12 -4.79 7.26
C ILE A 12 4.22 -4.45 8.47
N ASP A 13 4.37 -5.17 9.59
CA ASP A 13 3.62 -4.85 10.82
C ASP A 13 3.99 -3.46 11.34
N HIS A 14 5.28 -3.11 11.30
CA HIS A 14 5.73 -1.80 11.77
C HIS A 14 5.20 -0.66 10.91
N LEU A 15 5.19 -0.83 9.58
CA LEU A 15 4.63 0.13 8.63
C LEU A 15 3.11 0.28 8.79
N TYR A 16 2.39 -0.83 8.98
CA TYR A 16 0.96 -0.82 9.23
C TYR A 16 0.61 -0.07 10.52
N TYR A 17 1.24 -0.45 11.64
CA TYR A 17 0.94 0.15 12.95
C TYR A 17 1.46 1.59 13.09
N ALA A 18 2.48 2.00 12.35
CA ALA A 18 2.92 3.41 12.29
C ALA A 18 1.86 4.34 11.65
N GLY A 19 1.00 3.81 10.77
CA GLY A 19 -0.09 4.53 10.12
C GLY A 19 -1.42 4.52 10.89
N HIS A 20 -1.66 3.43 11.62
CA HIS A 20 -3.00 3.04 12.07
C HIS A 20 -3.69 4.05 12.99
N ILE A 21 -2.98 4.61 13.96
CA ILE A 21 -3.57 5.49 14.98
C ILE A 21 -4.08 6.80 14.36
N ARG A 22 -3.46 7.24 13.27
CA ARG A 22 -3.84 8.47 12.57
C ARG A 22 -4.85 8.29 11.45
N ARG A 23 -4.99 7.10 10.87
CA ARG A 23 -6.11 6.81 9.93
C ARG A 23 -7.45 7.04 10.61
N ILE A 24 -7.56 6.67 11.89
CA ILE A 24 -8.76 6.87 12.71
C ILE A 24 -9.07 8.37 12.89
N HIS A 25 -8.05 9.21 13.06
CA HIS A 25 -8.24 10.62 13.38
C HIS A 25 -8.30 11.54 12.16
N ASN A 26 -7.57 11.20 11.09
CA ASN A 26 -7.18 12.18 10.08
C ASN A 26 -7.35 11.66 8.63
N ARG A 27 -7.79 10.40 8.43
CA ARG A 27 -8.01 9.74 7.12
C ARG A 27 -6.85 9.77 6.11
N TRP A 28 -5.64 10.10 6.55
CA TRP A 28 -4.45 10.07 5.68
C TRP A 28 -4.03 8.64 5.33
N PHE A 29 -3.45 8.48 4.15
CA PHE A 29 -2.89 7.22 3.65
C PHE A 29 -1.92 6.58 4.64
N MET A 30 -2.10 5.29 4.92
CA MET A 30 -1.11 4.58 5.73
C MET A 30 0.21 4.40 4.94
N PRO A 31 1.37 4.35 5.63
CA PRO A 31 2.64 4.03 4.98
C PRO A 31 2.60 2.67 4.25
N LEU A 32 1.94 1.67 4.85
CA LEU A 32 1.76 0.37 4.18
C LEU A 32 0.86 0.48 2.96
N GLU A 33 -0.26 1.21 3.05
CA GLU A 33 -1.16 1.44 1.90
C GLU A 33 -0.37 2.10 0.78
N ALA A 34 0.40 3.16 1.06
CA ALA A 34 1.22 3.84 0.05
C ALA A 34 2.20 2.90 -0.66
N VAL A 35 2.87 2.01 0.07
CA VAL A 35 3.75 1.00 -0.52
C VAL A 35 2.95 -0.02 -1.36
N CYS A 36 1.80 -0.46 -0.87
CA CYS A 36 0.94 -1.38 -1.62
C CYS A 36 0.40 -0.74 -2.91
N PHE A 37 -0.04 0.51 -2.86
CA PHE A 37 -0.50 1.24 -4.04
C PHE A 37 0.63 1.55 -5.03
N PHE A 38 1.86 1.73 -4.56
CA PHE A 38 3.02 1.86 -5.45
C PHE A 38 3.32 0.54 -6.17
N VAL A 39 3.50 -0.54 -5.41
CA VAL A 39 3.91 -1.86 -5.95
C VAL A 39 2.83 -2.50 -6.81
N PHE A 40 1.58 -2.41 -6.37
CA PHE A 40 0.46 -3.05 -7.04
C PHE A 40 -0.32 -2.02 -7.88
N GLY A 41 -0.63 -0.84 -7.34
CA GLY A 41 -1.55 0.09 -8.01
C GLY A 41 -0.98 0.84 -9.20
N PHE A 42 0.33 1.11 -9.24
CA PHE A 42 0.92 1.92 -10.30
C PHE A 42 1.65 1.08 -11.35
N PHE A 43 2.62 0.26 -10.93
CA PHE A 43 3.48 -0.46 -11.87
C PHE A 43 2.73 -1.44 -12.81
N PRO A 44 1.97 -2.42 -12.28
CA PRO A 44 1.24 -3.38 -13.11
C PRO A 44 0.19 -2.73 -14.03
N PRO A 45 -0.69 -1.83 -13.56
CA PRO A 45 -1.72 -1.24 -14.41
C PRO A 45 -1.17 -0.33 -15.52
N PHE A 46 -0.06 0.39 -15.27
CA PHE A 46 0.58 1.20 -16.31
C PHE A 46 1.29 0.33 -17.36
N LEU A 47 1.95 -0.76 -16.95
CA LEU A 47 2.48 -1.74 -17.90
C LEU A 47 1.36 -2.36 -18.74
N PHE A 48 0.23 -2.72 -18.11
CA PHE A 48 -0.96 -3.18 -18.81
C PHE A 48 -1.47 -2.13 -19.80
N LEU A 49 -1.54 -0.84 -19.43
CA LEU A 49 -1.98 0.21 -20.35
C LEU A 49 -1.05 0.33 -21.57
N ILE A 50 0.27 0.31 -21.40
CA ILE A 50 1.21 0.43 -22.51
C ILE A 50 1.06 -0.76 -23.47
N PHE A 51 1.10 -1.98 -22.94
CA PHE A 51 1.02 -3.19 -23.77
C PHE A 51 -0.38 -3.43 -24.38
N LEU A 52 -1.46 -3.14 -23.64
CA LEU A 52 -2.82 -3.35 -24.13
C LEU A 52 -3.32 -2.21 -25.01
N ALA A 53 -2.80 -0.99 -24.89
CA ALA A 53 -3.20 0.11 -25.77
C ALA A 53 -2.80 -0.14 -27.24
N GLU A 54 -1.74 -0.89 -27.47
CA GLU A 54 -1.33 -1.31 -28.82
C GLU A 54 -2.23 -2.41 -29.40
N ALA A 55 -2.80 -3.26 -28.53
CA ALA A 55 -3.57 -4.44 -28.94
C ALA A 55 -5.10 -4.24 -28.89
N LEU A 56 -5.61 -3.33 -28.07
CA LEU A 56 -7.02 -3.14 -27.77
C LEU A 56 -7.45 -1.67 -27.93
N PRO A 57 -8.74 -1.42 -28.26
CA PRO A 57 -9.26 -0.06 -28.31
C PRO A 57 -9.19 0.61 -26.93
N MET A 58 -8.89 1.91 -26.93
CA MET A 58 -8.60 2.72 -25.72
C MET A 58 -9.66 2.60 -24.62
N TRP A 59 -10.95 2.49 -24.97
CA TRP A 59 -12.01 2.36 -23.97
C TRP A 59 -11.91 1.05 -23.17
N LEU A 60 -11.50 -0.05 -23.82
CA LEU A 60 -11.37 -1.36 -23.20
C LEU A 60 -10.13 -1.41 -22.30
N SER A 61 -9.03 -0.79 -22.72
CA SER A 61 -7.83 -0.68 -21.88
C SER A 61 -8.09 0.17 -20.63
N MET A 62 -8.89 1.24 -20.74
CA MET A 62 -9.33 2.02 -19.56
C MET A 62 -10.21 1.20 -18.60
N VAL A 63 -11.15 0.41 -19.11
CA VAL A 63 -12.00 -0.46 -18.25
C VAL A 63 -11.16 -1.49 -17.52
N LEU A 64 -10.20 -2.12 -18.20
CA LEU A 64 -9.29 -3.09 -17.59
C LEU A 64 -8.39 -2.44 -16.54
N PHE A 65 -7.88 -1.24 -16.81
CA PHE A 65 -7.09 -0.46 -15.86
C PHE A 65 -7.86 -0.19 -14.56
N VAL A 66 -9.11 0.30 -14.68
CA VAL A 66 -9.96 0.55 -13.51
C VAL A 66 -10.31 -0.75 -12.78
N GLY A 67 -10.57 -1.84 -13.52
CA GLY A 67 -10.84 -3.17 -12.96
C GLY A 67 -9.67 -3.73 -12.17
N SER A 68 -8.43 -3.57 -12.66
CA SER A 68 -7.22 -3.98 -11.94
C SER A 68 -7.05 -3.21 -10.63
N PHE A 69 -7.24 -1.88 -10.66
CA PHE A 69 -7.24 -1.05 -9.44
C PHE A 69 -8.25 -1.56 -8.40
N TRP A 70 -9.47 -1.88 -8.84
CA TRP A 70 -10.50 -2.39 -7.94
C TRP A 70 -10.11 -3.75 -7.33
N GLY A 71 -9.60 -4.67 -8.14
CA GLY A 71 -9.16 -5.99 -7.70
C GLY A 71 -8.05 -5.92 -6.64
N GLU A 72 -7.15 -4.95 -6.77
CA GLU A 72 -6.06 -4.76 -5.83
C GLU A 72 -6.50 -4.15 -4.51
N VAL A 73 -7.40 -3.17 -4.54
CA VAL A 73 -8.02 -2.63 -3.31
C VAL A 73 -8.73 -3.75 -2.55
N GLU A 74 -9.43 -4.63 -3.26
CA GLU A 74 -10.09 -5.77 -2.63
C GLU A 74 -9.07 -6.77 -2.05
N LEU A 75 -8.00 -7.08 -2.79
CA LEU A 75 -6.90 -7.94 -2.34
C LEU A 75 -6.24 -7.38 -1.07
N TYR A 76 -5.92 -6.09 -1.06
CA TYR A 76 -5.39 -5.40 0.11
C TYR A 76 -6.36 -5.51 1.30
N SER A 77 -7.66 -5.25 1.09
CA SER A 77 -8.66 -5.34 2.15
C SER A 77 -8.76 -6.76 2.75
N ARG A 78 -8.59 -7.80 1.92
CA ARG A 78 -8.57 -9.20 2.38
C ARG A 78 -7.32 -9.47 3.20
N ILE A 79 -6.16 -9.02 2.75
CA ILE A 79 -4.89 -9.16 3.48
C ILE A 79 -4.97 -8.43 4.82
N GLU A 80 -5.51 -7.22 4.82
CA GLU A 80 -5.68 -6.39 6.03
C GLU A 80 -6.50 -7.15 7.08
N LYS A 81 -7.68 -7.63 6.69
CA LYS A 81 -8.59 -8.38 7.57
C LYS A 81 -7.98 -9.69 8.07
N LYS A 82 -7.21 -10.41 7.24
CA LYS A 82 -6.63 -11.72 7.60
C LYS A 82 -5.38 -11.59 8.45
N HIS A 83 -4.51 -10.63 8.13
CA HIS A 83 -3.16 -10.51 8.71
C HIS A 83 -3.14 -9.60 9.94
N PHE A 84 -3.87 -8.48 9.90
CA PHE A 84 -3.93 -7.48 10.96
C PHE A 84 -5.18 -7.65 11.81
N THR A 85 -5.09 -8.59 12.76
CA THR A 85 -6.16 -8.82 13.74
C THR A 85 -5.97 -7.96 14.99
N LYS A 86 -7.07 -7.60 15.67
CA LYS A 86 -7.02 -6.87 16.96
C LYS A 86 -6.13 -7.57 18.01
N ALA A 87 -6.11 -8.90 18.01
CA ALA A 87 -5.25 -9.67 18.91
C ALA A 87 -3.75 -9.48 18.61
N ARG A 88 -3.37 -9.38 17.33
CA ARG A 88 -1.99 -9.11 16.91
C ARG A 88 -1.58 -7.67 17.20
N GLU A 89 -2.49 -6.72 17.03
CA GLU A 89 -2.29 -5.32 17.39
C GLU A 89 -2.01 -5.14 18.89
N GLN A 90 -2.82 -5.77 19.75
CA GLN A 90 -2.58 -5.78 21.19
C GLN A 90 -1.22 -6.43 21.54
N ALA A 91 -0.84 -7.50 20.85
CA ALA A 91 0.47 -8.11 21.04
C ALA A 91 1.62 -7.20 20.60
N TYR A 92 1.43 -6.40 19.54
CA TYR A 92 2.41 -5.45 19.02
C TYR A 92 2.65 -4.31 20.02
N TYR A 93 1.60 -3.62 20.46
CA TYR A 93 1.73 -2.50 21.40
C TYR A 93 2.15 -2.93 22.81
N ARG A 94 1.92 -4.18 23.22
CA ARG A 94 2.51 -4.73 24.45
C ARG A 94 4.03 -4.83 24.36
N ARG A 95 4.59 -5.08 23.17
CA ARG A 95 6.04 -5.18 22.96
C ARG A 95 6.68 -3.83 22.68
N TYR A 96 5.96 -2.94 21.99
CA TYR A 96 6.44 -1.61 21.59
C TYR A 96 5.47 -0.50 22.03
N PRO A 97 5.27 -0.29 23.35
CA PRO A 97 4.35 0.72 23.85
C PRO A 97 4.74 2.14 23.41
N GLU A 98 6.04 2.42 23.29
CA GLU A 98 6.60 3.70 22.87
C GLU A 98 6.21 4.13 21.46
N ARG A 99 5.75 3.19 20.62
CA ARG A 99 5.34 3.47 19.25
C ARG A 99 3.89 3.90 19.11
N LYS A 100 3.09 3.74 20.17
CA LYS A 100 1.67 4.11 20.16
C LYS A 100 1.47 5.62 20.00
N ASP A 101 2.25 6.41 20.72
CA ASP A 101 2.06 7.86 20.76
C ASP A 101 3.06 8.61 19.85
N LYS A 102 3.88 7.87 19.08
CA LYS A 102 4.85 8.47 18.18
C LYS A 102 4.16 9.12 16.97
N ASN A 103 4.56 10.36 16.70
CA ASN A 103 4.10 11.08 15.52
C ASN A 103 4.89 10.66 14.27
N TYR A 104 4.27 9.87 13.40
CA TYR A 104 4.82 9.47 12.10
C TYR A 104 4.34 10.38 10.95
N PHE A 105 3.96 11.65 11.21
CA PHE A 105 3.49 12.57 10.16
C PHE A 105 4.43 12.67 8.97
N TRP A 106 5.72 12.91 9.23
CA TRP A 106 6.69 13.03 8.16
C TRP A 106 6.86 11.74 7.38
N LEU A 107 6.74 10.58 8.03
CA LEU A 107 6.78 9.29 7.33
C LEU A 107 5.51 9.11 6.47
N GLN A 108 4.33 9.45 6.99
CA GLN A 108 3.07 9.38 6.25
C GLN A 108 3.01 10.36 5.08
N LEU A 109 3.75 11.46 5.13
CA LEU A 109 3.78 12.47 4.06
C LEU A 109 4.88 12.21 3.05
N LEU A 110 6.12 12.01 3.51
CA LEU A 110 7.29 11.87 2.65
C LEU A 110 7.31 10.52 1.92
N LEU A 111 6.77 9.46 2.52
CA LEU A 111 6.83 8.13 1.93
C LEU A 111 5.91 8.03 0.69
N PRO A 112 4.64 8.47 0.72
CA PRO A 112 3.83 8.57 -0.50
C PRO A 112 4.41 9.54 -1.53
N LEU A 113 4.90 10.71 -1.11
CA LEU A 113 5.47 11.70 -2.03
C LEU A 113 6.72 11.16 -2.74
N GLY A 114 7.60 10.49 -2.01
CA GLY A 114 8.81 9.88 -2.57
C GLY A 114 8.49 8.75 -3.54
N LEU A 115 7.54 7.88 -3.19
CA LEU A 115 7.06 6.81 -4.08
C LEU A 115 6.42 7.37 -5.35
N TRP A 116 5.59 8.41 -5.23
CA TRP A 116 5.00 9.10 -6.38
C TRP A 116 6.04 9.70 -7.32
N LEU A 117 7.11 10.31 -6.79
CA LEU A 117 8.20 10.84 -7.62
C LEU A 117 8.91 9.73 -8.39
N ILE A 118 9.11 8.56 -7.75
CA ILE A 118 9.70 7.40 -8.42
C ILE A 118 8.79 6.90 -9.54
N ASP A 119 7.48 6.79 -9.29
CA ASP A 119 6.49 6.41 -10.30
C ASP A 119 6.53 7.36 -11.50
N LEU A 120 6.50 8.67 -11.25
CA LEU A 120 6.58 9.67 -12.32
C LEU A 120 7.87 9.57 -13.13
N CYS A 121 9.02 9.34 -12.46
CA CYS A 121 10.29 9.12 -13.14
C CYS A 121 10.27 7.85 -14.01
N VAL A 122 9.70 6.76 -13.53
CA VAL A 122 9.59 5.50 -14.29
C VAL A 122 8.65 5.67 -15.47
N VAL A 123 7.48 6.27 -15.27
CA VAL A 123 6.51 6.54 -16.34
C VAL A 123 7.14 7.45 -17.39
N PHE A 124 7.79 8.54 -16.98
CA PHE A 124 8.50 9.43 -17.90
C PHE A 124 9.58 8.67 -18.69
N TRP A 125 10.40 7.85 -18.02
CA TRP A 125 11.42 7.03 -18.68
C TRP A 125 10.81 6.08 -19.71
N LEU A 126 9.74 5.37 -19.37
CA LEU A 126 9.01 4.49 -20.29
C LEU A 126 8.48 5.26 -21.50
N PHE A 127 7.86 6.42 -21.31
CA PHE A 127 7.36 7.24 -22.43
C PHE A 127 8.48 7.75 -23.35
N THR A 128 9.66 8.07 -22.81
CA THR A 128 10.79 8.59 -23.62
C THR A 128 11.58 7.54 -24.38
N TRP A 129 11.57 6.28 -23.96
CA TRP A 129 12.40 5.22 -24.56
C TRP A 129 11.61 4.22 -25.40
N TYR A 130 10.33 4.01 -25.11
CA TYR A 130 9.46 3.11 -25.88
C TYR A 130 8.78 3.78 -27.09
N HIS A 131 8.93 5.11 -27.23
CA HIS A 131 8.33 5.91 -28.29
C HIS A 131 9.39 6.67 -29.09
#